data_AF-A0A968ZKV3-F1
#
_entry.id   AF-A0A968ZKV3-F1
#
_cell.length_a   1.000
_cell.length_b   1.000
_cell.length_c   1.000
_cell.angle_alpha   90.00
_cell.angle_beta   90.00
_cell.angle_gamma   90.00
#
_symmetry.space_group_name_H-M   'P 1'
#
loop_
_entity.id
_entity.type
_entity.pdbx_description
1 polymer ?
#
loop_
_entity_poly.entity_id
_entity_poly.type
_entity_poly.pdbx_seq_one_letter_code
_entity_poly.pdbx_strand_id
1 'polypeptide(L)'
;MTSEASNIAGKSAEEASSLGQGDSSSDLERSAAAHEGVFNYGFSQGGIASDERIALGRSSLNRRLIRVQRDVLKMGALVENSCLLAKEALCNRDLEAAKKIPIQDKQIDMLYRQIEVDCTNLLSLEAPVTQDLRLVSAFMQMVRDLERIGDYNKSIGSAAIKLFPHPVHECMGEIGTMLDRSRSMVALCLRSLSELDPDAGRNIKLKDDLVDDDYERLYNRLVNTQCTTGESVEPIVLMVLIIRSLERIADHATNVGKRVSYVVTGERT
;
A
#
# COMPACT_ATOMS: atom_id res chain seq x y z
N MET A 1 39.97 26.01 -29.83
CA MET A 1 39.31 24.68 -29.78
C MET A 1 38.17 24.71 -28.75
N THR A 2 37.21 25.61 -28.97
CA THR A 2 36.10 25.89 -28.06
C THR A 2 34.90 26.23 -28.92
N SER A 3 34.22 25.20 -29.43
CA SER A 3 32.94 25.36 -30.16
C SER A 3 32.09 24.08 -30.24
N GLU A 4 32.53 22.93 -29.70
CA GLU A 4 31.75 21.67 -29.77
C GLU A 4 31.15 21.23 -28.42
N ALA A 5 31.50 21.88 -27.30
CA ALA A 5 30.99 21.50 -25.98
C ALA A 5 29.61 22.11 -25.63
N SER A 6 29.13 23.09 -26.41
CA SER A 6 27.86 23.79 -26.10
C SER A 6 26.62 23.19 -26.78
N ASN A 7 26.79 22.18 -27.65
CA ASN A 7 25.70 21.60 -28.44
C ASN A 7 25.25 20.20 -27.96
N ILE A 8 25.92 19.65 -26.94
CA ILE A 8 25.57 18.35 -26.34
C ILE A 8 24.68 18.54 -25.11
N ALA A 9 24.73 19.70 -24.45
CA ALA A 9 23.85 20.02 -23.31
C ALA A 9 22.42 20.44 -23.73
N GLY A 10 22.22 20.88 -24.98
CA GLY A 10 20.91 21.34 -25.48
C GLY A 10 19.98 20.23 -25.99
N LYS A 11 20.52 19.10 -26.46
CA LYS A 11 19.71 17.98 -26.99
C LYS A 11 19.22 17.01 -25.94
N SER A 12 19.93 16.85 -24.82
CA SER A 12 19.50 15.98 -23.72
C SER A 12 18.36 16.55 -22.88
N ALA A 13 18.05 17.85 -23.04
CA ALA A 13 16.96 18.51 -22.32
C ALA A 13 15.61 18.46 -23.08
N GLU A 14 15.62 18.29 -24.41
CA GLU A 14 14.39 18.18 -25.22
C GLU A 14 13.85 16.74 -25.32
N GLU A 15 14.69 15.70 -25.24
CA GLU A 15 14.24 14.30 -25.29
C GLU A 15 13.64 13.80 -23.97
N ALA A 16 13.92 14.46 -22.83
CA ALA A 16 13.35 14.10 -21.53
C ALA A 16 11.91 14.62 -21.31
N SER A 17 11.39 15.48 -22.20
CA SER A 17 10.05 16.08 -22.06
C SER A 17 8.94 15.28 -22.76
N SER A 18 9.23 14.13 -23.37
CA SER A 18 8.26 13.35 -24.18
C SER A 18 7.93 11.96 -23.62
N LEU A 19 8.50 11.56 -22.48
CA LEU A 19 8.19 10.29 -21.84
C LEU A 19 7.07 10.45 -20.80
N GLY A 20 5.84 10.36 -21.33
CA GLY A 20 4.71 9.70 -20.68
C GLY A 20 4.33 10.17 -19.28
N GLN A 21 3.58 11.28 -19.19
CA GLN A 21 2.56 11.43 -18.16
C GLN A 21 1.47 10.37 -18.41
N GLY A 22 1.71 9.15 -17.93
CA GLY A 22 0.66 8.16 -17.72
C GLY A 22 -0.04 8.49 -16.41
N ASP A 23 -1.26 8.99 -16.50
CA ASP A 23 -2.13 9.24 -15.37
C ASP A 23 -2.50 7.88 -14.72
N SER A 24 -1.71 7.48 -13.71
CA SER A 24 -1.91 6.25 -12.94
C SER A 24 -3.26 6.21 -12.21
N SER A 25 -3.90 7.37 -12.02
CA SER A 25 -5.27 7.45 -11.48
C SER A 25 -6.30 7.04 -12.55
N SER A 26 -6.07 7.42 -13.81
CA SER A 26 -6.94 7.01 -14.93
C SER A 26 -6.80 5.53 -15.30
N ASP A 27 -5.62 4.93 -15.10
CA ASP A 27 -5.39 3.50 -15.34
C ASP A 27 -6.05 2.62 -14.27
N LEU A 28 -6.10 3.10 -13.02
CA LEU A 28 -6.87 2.45 -11.94
C LEU A 28 -8.38 2.61 -12.14
N GLU A 29 -8.86 3.77 -12.62
CA GLU A 29 -10.27 3.97 -12.97
C GLU A 29 -10.70 3.17 -14.22
N ARG A 30 -9.81 2.98 -15.20
CA ARG A 30 -10.05 2.11 -16.36
C ARG A 30 -10.02 0.63 -16.00
N SER A 31 -9.18 0.23 -15.05
CA SER A 31 -9.20 -1.13 -14.48
C SER A 31 -10.52 -1.42 -13.75
N ALA A 32 -11.06 -0.43 -13.02
CA ALA A 32 -12.38 -0.54 -12.37
C ALA A 32 -13.55 -0.74 -13.34
N ALA A 33 -13.43 -0.28 -14.60
CA ALA A 33 -14.43 -0.49 -15.65
C ALA A 33 -14.33 -1.86 -16.34
N ALA A 34 -13.16 -2.53 -16.29
CA ALA A 34 -12.96 -3.86 -16.86
C ALA A 34 -13.48 -5.01 -15.97
N HIS A 35 -13.94 -4.70 -14.75
CA HIS A 35 -14.35 -5.68 -13.73
C HIS A 35 -15.72 -6.34 -13.93
N GLU A 36 -16.48 -5.99 -14.97
CA GLU A 36 -17.77 -6.67 -15.26
C GLU A 36 -17.60 -8.15 -15.68
N GLY A 37 -16.38 -8.57 -16.09
CA GLY A 37 -16.13 -9.92 -16.62
C GLY A 37 -15.78 -11.02 -15.62
N VAL A 38 -15.48 -10.71 -14.35
CA VAL A 38 -14.87 -11.70 -13.42
C VAL A 38 -15.91 -12.51 -12.63
N PHE A 39 -17.20 -12.16 -12.71
CA PHE A 39 -18.29 -12.84 -12.00
C PHE A 39 -19.30 -13.50 -12.94
N ASN A 40 -18.85 -14.34 -13.88
CA ASN A 40 -19.78 -15.08 -14.73
C ASN A 40 -20.20 -16.41 -14.07
N TYR A 41 -21.29 -16.37 -13.31
CA TYR A 41 -21.90 -17.52 -12.65
C TYR A 41 -22.76 -18.32 -13.64
N GLY A 42 -22.33 -19.52 -14.03
CA GLY A 42 -23.15 -20.46 -14.78
C GLY A 42 -24.12 -21.20 -13.86
N PHE A 43 -25.43 -21.01 -14.06
CA PHE A 43 -26.47 -21.91 -13.53
C PHE A 43 -27.59 -22.13 -14.55
N SER A 44 -27.95 -23.40 -14.74
CA SER A 44 -29.03 -23.88 -15.62
C SER A 44 -30.41 -23.66 -14.99
N GLN A 45 -31.40 -23.36 -15.84
CA GLN A 45 -32.76 -22.90 -15.48
C GLN A 45 -33.64 -23.90 -14.69
N GLY A 46 -34.43 -23.34 -13.75
CA GLY A 46 -35.74 -23.88 -13.38
C GLY A 46 -36.36 -23.30 -12.08
N GLY A 47 -37.26 -22.30 -12.17
CA GLY A 47 -38.05 -21.83 -11.00
C GLY A 47 -38.51 -20.34 -10.98
N ILE A 48 -39.37 -19.92 -11.91
CA ILE A 48 -39.51 -18.52 -12.37
C ILE A 48 -39.88 -17.44 -11.32
N ALA A 49 -40.52 -17.74 -10.17
CA ALA A 49 -40.96 -16.70 -9.21
C ALA A 49 -40.14 -16.60 -7.91
N SER A 50 -39.59 -17.71 -7.42
CA SER A 50 -38.64 -17.74 -6.29
C SER A 50 -37.24 -17.34 -6.73
N ASP A 51 -36.87 -17.68 -7.96
CA ASP A 51 -35.56 -17.37 -8.53
C ASP A 51 -35.38 -15.87 -8.74
N GLU A 52 -36.44 -15.11 -9.02
CA GLU A 52 -36.32 -13.67 -9.29
C GLU A 52 -35.99 -12.87 -8.01
N ARG A 53 -36.60 -13.21 -6.87
CA ARG A 53 -36.25 -12.60 -5.57
C ARG A 53 -34.86 -12.99 -5.08
N ILE A 54 -34.48 -14.26 -5.27
CA ILE A 54 -33.14 -14.76 -4.93
C ILE A 54 -32.09 -14.11 -5.85
N ALA A 55 -32.36 -14.00 -7.15
CA ALA A 55 -31.51 -13.32 -8.12
C ALA A 55 -31.39 -11.82 -7.83
N LEU A 56 -32.48 -11.14 -7.46
CA LEU A 56 -32.47 -9.74 -7.03
C LEU A 56 -31.64 -9.56 -5.75
N GLY A 57 -31.79 -10.44 -4.75
CA GLY A 57 -30.97 -10.45 -3.54
C GLY A 57 -29.48 -10.67 -3.83
N ARG A 58 -29.16 -11.63 -4.71
CA ARG A 58 -27.79 -11.88 -5.19
C ARG A 58 -27.19 -10.70 -5.97
N SER A 59 -28.00 -10.03 -6.79
CA SER A 59 -27.57 -8.81 -7.49
C SER A 59 -27.32 -7.63 -6.53
N SER A 60 -28.07 -7.54 -5.43
CA SER A 60 -27.86 -6.55 -4.36
C SER A 60 -26.56 -6.85 -3.59
N LEU A 61 -26.36 -8.11 -3.18
CA LEU A 61 -25.16 -8.56 -2.50
C LEU A 61 -23.90 -8.30 -3.34
N ASN A 62 -23.90 -8.69 -4.62
CA ASN A 62 -22.77 -8.46 -5.53
C ASN A 62 -22.45 -6.97 -5.67
N ARG A 63 -23.47 -6.10 -5.80
CA ARG A 63 -23.25 -4.64 -5.86
C ARG A 63 -22.64 -4.09 -4.58
N ARG A 64 -23.04 -4.59 -3.41
CA ARG A 64 -22.47 -4.18 -2.13
C ARG A 64 -21.03 -4.70 -1.94
N LEU A 65 -20.73 -5.93 -2.37
CA LEU A 65 -19.37 -6.47 -2.35
C LEU A 65 -18.43 -5.64 -3.24
N ILE A 66 -18.86 -5.30 -4.46
CA ILE A 66 -18.10 -4.43 -5.38
C ILE A 66 -17.88 -3.05 -4.75
N ARG A 67 -18.89 -2.51 -4.06
CA ARG A 67 -18.75 -1.23 -3.34
C ARG A 67 -17.69 -1.33 -2.24
N VAL A 68 -17.73 -2.37 -1.40
CA VAL A 68 -16.72 -2.59 -0.36
C VAL A 68 -15.33 -2.71 -0.97
N GLN A 69 -15.17 -3.51 -2.03
CA GLN A 69 -13.88 -3.64 -2.73
C GLN A 69 -13.36 -2.28 -3.20
N ARG A 70 -14.22 -1.44 -3.80
CA ARG A 70 -13.87 -0.08 -4.22
C ARG A 70 -13.43 0.79 -3.04
N ASP A 71 -14.14 0.72 -1.92
CA ASP A 71 -13.81 1.48 -0.72
C ASP A 71 -12.47 1.01 -0.10
N VAL A 72 -12.18 -0.30 -0.14
CA VAL A 72 -10.86 -0.85 0.25
C VAL A 72 -9.75 -0.33 -0.67
N LEU A 73 -9.94 -0.33 -2.00
CA LEU A 73 -8.95 0.21 -2.94
C LEU A 73 -8.75 1.72 -2.75
N LYS A 74 -9.82 2.46 -2.47
CA LYS A 74 -9.75 3.89 -2.14
C LYS A 74 -8.94 4.14 -0.87
N MET A 75 -9.14 3.34 0.17
CA MET A 75 -8.33 3.38 1.38
C MET A 75 -6.86 3.05 1.07
N GLY A 76 -6.62 2.06 0.21
CA GLY A 76 -5.31 1.69 -0.29
C GLY A 76 -4.57 2.84 -0.97
N ALA A 77 -5.23 3.57 -1.86
CA ALA A 77 -4.64 4.75 -2.52
C ALA A 77 -4.24 5.85 -1.51
N LEU A 78 -5.02 6.04 -0.45
CA LEU A 78 -4.62 6.92 0.65
C LEU A 78 -3.42 6.36 1.41
N VAL A 79 -3.32 5.06 1.61
CA VAL A 79 -2.13 4.47 2.26
C VAL A 79 -0.89 4.66 1.38
N GLU A 80 -0.98 4.43 0.08
CA GLU A 80 0.11 4.62 -0.87
C GLU A 80 0.61 6.07 -0.91
N ASN A 81 -0.32 7.04 -0.98
CA ASN A 81 0.06 8.45 -0.92
C ASN A 81 0.65 8.84 0.44
N SER A 82 0.22 8.22 1.55
CA SER A 82 0.83 8.41 2.87
C SER A 82 2.29 7.93 2.89
N CYS A 83 2.59 6.80 2.23
CA CYS A 83 3.98 6.35 2.07
C CYS A 83 4.82 7.30 1.22
N LEU A 84 4.24 7.91 0.17
CA LEU A 84 4.92 8.95 -0.61
C LEU A 84 5.24 10.17 0.26
N LEU A 85 4.28 10.67 1.04
CA LEU A 85 4.53 11.79 1.95
C LEU A 85 5.60 11.45 2.99
N ALA A 86 5.63 10.22 3.51
CA ALA A 86 6.68 9.76 4.40
C ALA A 86 8.06 9.77 3.73
N LYS A 87 8.15 9.41 2.44
CA LYS A 87 9.38 9.54 1.64
C LYS A 87 9.84 10.99 1.57
N GLU A 88 8.96 11.89 1.15
CA GLU A 88 9.27 13.31 0.96
C GLU A 88 9.72 13.95 2.29
N ALA A 89 8.99 13.65 3.36
CA ALA A 89 9.35 14.10 4.71
C ALA A 89 10.74 13.62 5.12
N LEU A 90 11.07 12.35 4.89
CA LEU A 90 12.30 11.75 5.38
C LEU A 90 13.53 12.07 4.51
N CYS A 91 13.41 11.85 3.20
CA CYS A 91 14.53 11.94 2.27
C CYS A 91 14.80 13.39 1.86
N ASN A 92 13.74 14.17 1.62
CA ASN A 92 13.84 15.55 1.14
C ASN A 92 13.71 16.58 2.25
N ARG A 93 13.55 16.14 3.50
CA ARG A 93 13.32 16.99 4.68
C ARG A 93 12.13 17.94 4.49
N ASP A 94 11.10 17.50 3.77
CA ASP A 94 9.91 18.30 3.51
C ASP A 94 8.99 18.32 4.74
N LEU A 95 9.01 19.45 5.45
CA LEU A 95 8.14 19.67 6.62
C LEU A 95 6.65 19.71 6.26
N GLU A 96 6.29 20.22 5.08
CA GLU A 96 4.90 20.32 4.65
C GLU A 96 4.35 18.94 4.27
N ALA A 97 5.17 18.07 3.67
CA ALA A 97 4.82 16.66 3.49
C ALA A 97 4.56 15.98 4.85
N ALA A 98 5.44 16.18 5.83
CA ALA A 98 5.29 15.60 7.17
C ALA A 98 4.00 16.05 7.88
N LYS A 99 3.59 17.31 7.72
CA LYS A 99 2.34 17.85 8.28
C LYS A 99 1.07 17.29 7.62
N LYS A 100 1.15 16.82 6.37
CA LYS A 100 0.00 16.22 5.67
C LYS A 100 -0.29 14.79 6.13
N ILE A 101 0.71 14.04 6.59
CA ILE A 101 0.56 12.63 6.97
C ILE A 101 -0.53 12.42 8.04
N PRO A 102 -0.57 13.17 9.17
CA PRO A 102 -1.62 12.99 10.18
C PRO A 102 -3.03 13.36 9.70
N ILE A 103 -3.16 14.18 8.65
CA ILE A 103 -4.46 14.52 8.05
C ILE A 103 -4.95 13.32 7.24
N GLN A 104 -4.05 12.71 6.48
CA GLN A 104 -4.34 11.55 5.65
C GLN A 104 -4.63 10.29 6.49
N ASP A 105 -3.90 10.11 7.58
CA ASP A 105 -4.13 9.09 8.61
C ASP A 105 -5.59 9.10 9.13
N LYS A 106 -6.12 10.28 9.44
CA LYS A 106 -7.54 10.42 9.85
C LYS A 106 -8.53 9.99 8.76
N GLN A 107 -8.20 10.20 7.48
CA GLN A 107 -9.05 9.75 6.39
C GLN A 107 -9.01 8.22 6.23
N ILE A 108 -7.83 7.62 6.45
CA ILE A 108 -7.64 6.16 6.49
C ILE A 108 -8.47 5.56 7.64
N ASP A 109 -8.41 6.12 8.85
CA ASP A 109 -9.22 5.69 10.00
C ASP A 109 -10.72 5.75 9.73
N MET A 110 -11.18 6.81 9.08
CA MET A 110 -12.59 6.96 8.73
C MET A 110 -13.05 5.87 7.74
N LEU A 111 -12.25 5.59 6.71
CA LEU A 111 -12.56 4.52 5.76
C LEU A 111 -12.49 3.14 6.41
N TYR A 112 -11.51 2.89 7.28
CA TYR A 112 -11.42 1.65 8.05
C TYR A 112 -12.74 1.35 8.77
N ARG A 113 -13.24 2.32 9.56
CA ARG A 113 -14.49 2.18 10.33
C ARG A 113 -15.71 2.02 9.42
N GLN A 114 -15.76 2.77 8.32
CA GLN A 114 -16.86 2.67 7.36
C GLN A 114 -16.92 1.27 6.73
N ILE A 115 -15.78 0.75 6.27
CA ILE A 115 -15.69 -0.57 5.65
C ILE A 115 -16.01 -1.68 6.66
N GLU A 116 -15.58 -1.55 7.91
CA GLU A 116 -15.89 -2.50 8.98
C GLU A 116 -17.41 -2.58 9.23
N VAL A 117 -18.11 -1.44 9.25
CA VAL A 117 -19.57 -1.38 9.37
C VAL A 117 -20.24 -2.00 8.14
N ASP A 118 -19.78 -1.69 6.93
CA ASP A 118 -20.36 -2.23 5.69
C ASP A 118 -20.19 -3.76 5.59
N CYS A 119 -19.02 -4.28 5.96
CA CYS A 119 -18.77 -5.72 6.08
C CYS A 119 -19.68 -6.38 7.12
N THR A 120 -19.86 -5.77 8.29
CA THR A 120 -20.73 -6.30 9.35
C THR A 120 -22.20 -6.35 8.90
N ASN A 121 -22.64 -5.32 8.19
CA ASN A 121 -23.98 -5.27 7.61
C ASN A 121 -24.19 -6.35 6.55
N LEU A 122 -23.19 -6.60 5.70
CA LEU A 122 -23.22 -7.69 4.72
C LEU A 122 -23.38 -9.06 5.37
N LEU A 123 -22.63 -9.33 6.44
CA LEU A 123 -22.72 -10.58 7.18
C LEU A 123 -24.08 -10.76 7.87
N SER A 124 -24.67 -9.67 8.37
CA SER A 124 -25.89 -9.72 9.18
C SER A 124 -27.18 -9.75 8.36
N LEU A 125 -27.21 -9.11 7.19
CA LEU A 125 -28.46 -8.87 6.45
C LEU A 125 -28.67 -9.83 5.26
N GLU A 126 -27.61 -10.41 4.70
CA GLU A 126 -27.69 -11.05 3.37
C GLU A 126 -27.36 -12.56 3.39
N ALA A 127 -27.10 -13.16 4.56
CA ALA A 127 -26.74 -14.58 4.75
C ALA A 127 -25.79 -15.15 3.65
N PRO A 128 -24.59 -14.56 3.48
CA PRO A 128 -23.65 -14.92 2.41
C PRO A 128 -23.25 -16.40 2.42
N VAL A 129 -22.97 -16.96 1.24
CA VAL A 129 -22.42 -18.34 1.14
C VAL A 129 -20.91 -18.34 1.37
N THR A 130 -20.30 -19.52 1.44
CA THR A 130 -18.91 -19.71 1.85
C THR A 130 -17.88 -18.84 1.11
N GLN A 131 -18.05 -18.61 -0.19
CA GLN A 131 -17.15 -17.77 -0.99
C GLN A 131 -17.31 -16.27 -0.66
N ASP A 132 -18.54 -15.79 -0.51
CA ASP A 132 -18.84 -14.41 -0.10
C ASP A 132 -18.31 -14.13 1.31
N LEU A 133 -18.49 -15.08 2.24
CA LEU A 133 -17.94 -15.01 3.60
C LEU A 133 -16.41 -14.90 3.61
N ARG A 134 -15.74 -15.66 2.73
CA ARG A 134 -14.29 -15.60 2.58
C ARG A 134 -13.84 -14.21 2.13
N LEU A 135 -14.52 -13.66 1.14
CA LEU A 135 -14.21 -12.33 0.59
C LEU A 135 -14.41 -11.23 1.64
N VAL A 136 -15.56 -11.20 2.31
CA VAL A 136 -15.87 -10.21 3.35
C VAL A 136 -14.88 -10.33 4.52
N SER A 137 -14.58 -11.54 4.98
CA SER A 137 -13.59 -11.78 6.04
C SER A 137 -12.18 -11.35 5.63
N ALA A 138 -11.81 -11.53 4.37
CA ALA A 138 -10.53 -11.06 3.84
C ALA A 138 -10.48 -9.53 3.82
N PHE A 139 -11.52 -8.85 3.34
CA PHE A 139 -11.58 -7.38 3.35
C PHE A 139 -11.44 -6.80 4.76
N MET A 140 -12.16 -7.32 5.76
CA MET A 140 -12.04 -6.84 7.14
C MET A 140 -10.60 -6.94 7.69
N GLN A 141 -9.86 -7.98 7.30
CA GLN A 141 -8.48 -8.14 7.73
C GLN A 141 -7.52 -7.28 6.92
N MET A 142 -7.73 -7.16 5.60
CA MET A 142 -6.92 -6.30 4.73
C MET A 142 -7.02 -4.83 5.13
N VAL A 143 -8.22 -4.31 5.46
CA VAL A 143 -8.34 -2.90 5.90
C VAL A 143 -7.61 -2.63 7.21
N ARG A 144 -7.53 -3.63 8.10
CA ARG A 144 -6.71 -3.53 9.31
C ARG A 144 -5.22 -3.46 8.97
N ASP A 145 -4.75 -4.31 8.05
CA ASP A 145 -3.37 -4.27 7.59
C ASP A 145 -3.04 -2.91 6.90
N LEU A 146 -3.98 -2.35 6.13
CA LEU A 146 -3.85 -1.03 5.51
C LEU A 146 -3.81 0.12 6.53
N GLU A 147 -4.65 0.08 7.56
CA GLU A 147 -4.64 1.08 8.64
C GLU A 147 -3.30 1.07 9.38
N ARG A 148 -2.75 -0.12 9.67
CA ARG A 148 -1.43 -0.27 10.29
C ARG A 148 -0.32 0.36 9.45
N ILE A 149 -0.35 0.20 8.13
CA ILE A 149 0.63 0.85 7.24
C ILE A 149 0.51 2.39 7.35
N GLY A 150 -0.71 2.92 7.42
CA GLY A 150 -0.98 4.35 7.68
C GLY A 150 -0.31 4.85 8.97
N ASP A 151 -0.51 4.13 10.07
CA ASP A 151 0.08 4.40 11.38
C ASP A 151 1.63 4.43 11.33
N TYR A 152 2.24 3.48 10.63
CA TYR A 152 3.69 3.43 10.46
C TYR A 152 4.22 4.60 9.63
N ASN A 153 3.52 5.01 8.58
CA ASN A 153 3.89 6.22 7.81
C ASN A 153 3.86 7.48 8.68
N LYS A 154 2.86 7.62 9.55
CA LYS A 154 2.76 8.71 10.53
C LYS A 154 3.90 8.69 11.55
N SER A 155 4.31 7.51 11.99
CA SER A 155 5.47 7.32 12.86
C SER A 155 6.76 7.76 12.17
N ILE A 156 6.95 7.37 10.90
CA ILE A 156 8.09 7.79 10.07
C ILE A 156 8.11 9.32 9.89
N GLY A 157 6.98 9.93 9.53
CA GLY A 157 6.89 11.39 9.37
C GLY A 157 7.21 12.14 10.65
N SER A 158 6.73 11.64 11.80
CA SER A 158 7.03 12.22 13.11
C SER A 158 8.52 12.10 13.48
N ALA A 159 9.13 10.96 13.17
CA ALA A 159 10.57 10.75 13.37
C ALA A 159 11.42 11.60 12.42
N ALA A 160 10.98 11.79 11.17
CA ALA A 160 11.63 12.63 10.18
C ALA A 160 11.75 14.08 10.67
N ILE A 161 10.68 14.67 11.20
CA ILE A 161 10.71 16.05 11.75
C ILE A 161 11.76 16.17 12.86
N LYS A 162 11.88 15.16 13.73
CA LYS A 162 12.88 15.14 14.81
C LYS A 162 14.32 15.00 14.28
N LEU A 163 14.50 14.43 13.09
CA LEU A 163 15.81 14.33 12.43
C LEU A 163 16.27 15.64 11.77
N PHE A 164 15.37 16.60 11.47
CA PHE A 164 15.73 17.82 10.74
C PHE A 164 16.82 18.68 11.38
N PRO A 165 16.87 18.86 12.73
CA PRO A 165 17.93 19.61 13.39
C PRO A 165 19.31 18.94 13.32
N HIS A 166 19.36 17.65 12.98
CA HIS A 166 20.60 16.89 12.95
C HIS A 166 21.23 16.87 11.55
N PRO A 167 22.55 16.67 11.44
CA PRO A 167 23.20 16.40 10.17
C PRO A 167 22.62 15.15 9.48
N VAL A 168 22.71 15.09 8.15
CA VAL A 168 22.30 13.91 7.38
C VAL A 168 23.28 12.78 7.66
N HIS A 169 22.79 11.65 8.15
CA HIS A 169 23.59 10.46 8.40
C HIS A 169 23.90 9.72 7.08
N GLU A 170 25.07 9.07 7.00
CA GLU A 170 25.51 8.33 5.80
C GLU A 170 24.52 7.24 5.35
N CYS A 171 23.88 6.55 6.29
CA CYS A 171 22.88 5.50 6.00
C CYS A 171 21.58 6.02 5.37
N MET A 172 21.34 7.34 5.28
CA MET A 172 20.07 7.88 4.79
C MET A 172 19.76 7.46 3.34
N GLY A 173 20.77 7.26 2.48
CA GLY A 173 20.57 6.76 1.12
C GLY A 173 20.04 5.32 1.09
N GLU A 174 20.55 4.46 1.96
CA GLU A 174 20.07 3.07 2.10
C GLU A 174 18.69 3.00 2.75
N ILE A 175 18.41 3.86 3.75
CA ILE A 175 17.06 3.97 4.33
C ILE A 175 16.06 4.41 3.25
N GLY A 176 16.44 5.36 2.38
CA GLY A 176 15.62 5.76 1.23
C GLY A 176 15.35 4.60 0.26
N THR A 177 16.35 3.75 0.04
CA THR A 177 16.20 2.53 -0.80
C THR A 177 15.24 1.53 -0.18
N MET A 178 15.38 1.25 1.12
CA MET A 178 14.46 0.38 1.87
C MET A 178 13.03 0.93 1.81
N LEU A 179 12.88 2.24 1.97
CA LEU A 179 11.58 2.92 1.90
C LEU A 179 10.93 2.80 0.52
N ASP A 180 11.69 2.93 -0.56
CA ASP A 180 11.17 2.72 -1.92
C ASP A 180 10.76 1.27 -2.19
N ARG A 181 11.47 0.29 -1.60
CA ARG A 181 11.09 -1.13 -1.66
C ARG A 181 9.79 -1.39 -0.90
N SER A 182 9.67 -0.91 0.35
CA SER A 182 8.42 -1.02 1.13
C SER A 182 7.24 -0.36 0.40
N ARG A 183 7.45 0.81 -0.22
CA ARG A 183 6.44 1.47 -1.07
C ARG A 183 6.03 0.61 -2.27
N SER A 184 7.00 0.02 -2.96
CA SER A 184 6.72 -0.88 -4.08
C SER A 184 5.92 -2.11 -3.65
N MET A 185 6.11 -2.61 -2.43
CA MET A 185 5.31 -3.72 -1.90
C MET A 185 3.86 -3.32 -1.65
N VAL A 186 3.61 -2.12 -1.11
CA VAL A 186 2.25 -1.58 -0.93
C VAL A 186 1.56 -1.43 -2.29
N ALA A 187 2.24 -0.84 -3.29
CA ALA A 187 1.68 -0.72 -4.63
C ALA A 187 1.36 -2.09 -5.26
N LEU A 188 2.25 -3.08 -5.08
CA LEU A 188 2.03 -4.43 -5.58
C LEU A 188 0.85 -5.14 -4.90
N CYS A 189 0.67 -4.99 -3.59
CA CYS A 189 -0.43 -5.62 -2.89
C CYS A 189 -1.79 -5.02 -3.27
N LEU A 190 -1.84 -3.70 -3.50
CA LEU A 190 -3.05 -3.02 -3.99
C LEU A 190 -3.40 -3.41 -5.43
N ARG A 191 -2.39 -3.52 -6.30
CA ARG A 191 -2.58 -4.03 -7.65
C ARG A 191 -3.13 -5.46 -7.64
N SER A 192 -2.52 -6.32 -6.82
CA SER A 192 -2.95 -7.70 -6.65
C SER A 192 -4.40 -7.79 -6.15
N LEU A 193 -4.80 -6.90 -5.22
CA LEU A 193 -6.16 -6.82 -4.72
C LEU A 193 -7.16 -6.37 -5.80
N SER A 194 -6.77 -5.44 -6.66
CA SER A 194 -7.59 -5.03 -7.81
C SER A 194 -7.76 -6.20 -8.76
N GLU A 195 -6.68 -6.85 -9.17
CA GLU A 195 -6.69 -7.90 -10.19
C GLU A 195 -7.15 -9.27 -9.66
N LEU A 196 -7.29 -9.43 -8.33
CA LEU A 196 -7.49 -10.71 -7.65
C LEU A 196 -6.47 -11.76 -8.12
N ASP A 197 -5.19 -11.39 -8.06
CA ASP A 197 -4.08 -12.21 -8.55
C ASP A 197 -3.84 -13.44 -7.62
N PRO A 198 -3.97 -14.69 -8.12
CA PRO A 198 -3.68 -15.89 -7.33
C PRO A 198 -2.20 -16.00 -6.91
N ASP A 199 -1.27 -15.43 -7.68
CA ASP A 199 0.18 -15.52 -7.45
C ASP A 199 0.72 -14.37 -6.57
N ALA A 200 -0.16 -13.46 -6.14
CA ALA A 200 0.17 -12.27 -5.35
C ALA A 200 1.05 -12.57 -4.13
N GLY A 201 0.71 -13.61 -3.36
CA GLY A 201 1.44 -14.00 -2.15
C GLY A 201 2.89 -14.39 -2.44
N ARG A 202 3.13 -15.11 -3.55
CA ARG A 202 4.48 -15.53 -3.96
C ARG A 202 5.31 -14.33 -4.44
N ASN A 203 4.71 -13.48 -5.25
CA ASN A 203 5.39 -12.30 -5.81
C ASN A 203 5.78 -11.29 -4.74
N ILE A 204 4.92 -11.10 -3.73
CA ILE A 204 5.22 -10.21 -2.61
C ILE A 204 6.30 -10.80 -1.69
N LYS A 205 6.31 -12.12 -1.46
CA LYS A 205 7.33 -12.72 -0.58
C LYS A 205 8.76 -12.48 -1.06
N LEU A 206 9.00 -12.54 -2.37
CA LEU A 206 10.32 -12.25 -2.93
C LEU A 206 10.77 -10.79 -2.71
N LYS A 207 9.83 -9.85 -2.56
CA LYS A 207 10.14 -8.45 -2.25
C LYS A 207 10.35 -8.21 -0.76
N ASP A 208 9.59 -8.93 0.07
CA ASP A 208 9.70 -8.96 1.53
C ASP A 208 11.12 -9.32 1.96
N ASP A 209 11.67 -10.39 1.38
CA ASP A 209 13.04 -10.85 1.67
C ASP A 209 14.10 -9.75 1.41
N LEU A 210 13.90 -8.91 0.38
CA LEU A 210 14.80 -7.78 0.10
C LEU A 210 14.70 -6.65 1.12
N VAL A 211 13.52 -6.45 1.73
CA VAL A 211 13.33 -5.46 2.81
C VAL A 211 13.91 -5.98 4.11
N ASP A 212 13.77 -7.28 4.39
CA ASP A 212 14.39 -7.94 5.56
C ASP A 212 15.92 -7.82 5.50
N ASP A 213 16.53 -8.10 4.34
CA ASP A 213 17.98 -7.95 4.12
C ASP A 213 18.44 -6.50 4.33
N ASP A 214 17.64 -5.52 3.90
CA ASP A 214 17.94 -4.10 4.12
C ASP A 214 17.83 -3.74 5.60
N TYR A 215 16.80 -4.23 6.29
CA TYR A 215 16.60 -4.03 7.72
C TYR A 215 17.77 -4.55 8.53
N GLU A 216 18.17 -5.82 8.33
CA GLU A 216 19.26 -6.43 9.08
C GLU A 216 20.58 -5.69 8.86
N ARG A 217 20.87 -5.33 7.60
CA ARG A 217 22.08 -4.57 7.25
C ARG A 217 22.10 -3.19 7.89
N LEU A 218 21.00 -2.43 7.76
CA LEU A 218 20.88 -1.09 8.33
C LEU A 218 20.91 -1.11 9.86
N TYR A 219 20.23 -2.06 10.48
CA TYR A 219 20.22 -2.25 11.92
C TYR A 219 21.64 -2.48 12.45
N ASN A 220 22.37 -3.43 11.87
CA ASN A 220 23.74 -3.72 12.26
C ASN A 220 24.66 -2.51 12.09
N ARG A 221 24.50 -1.73 11.01
CA ARG A 221 25.29 -0.50 10.82
C ARG A 221 24.98 0.55 11.88
N LEU A 222 23.69 0.82 12.13
CA LEU A 222 23.26 1.85 13.08
C LEU A 222 23.66 1.52 14.52
N VAL A 223 23.57 0.25 14.93
CA VAL A 223 23.98 -0.18 16.28
C VAL A 223 25.50 -0.11 16.49
N ASN A 224 26.27 -0.31 15.42
CA ASN A 224 27.73 -0.22 15.46
C ASN A 224 28.26 1.21 15.20
N THR A 225 27.38 2.20 15.01
CA THR A 225 27.78 3.60 14.90
C THR A 225 28.43 4.06 16.21
N GLN A 226 29.69 4.47 16.14
CA GLN A 226 30.40 5.03 17.29
C GLN A 226 30.00 6.49 17.47
N CYS A 227 29.43 6.85 18.62
CA CYS A 227 29.22 8.24 19.00
C CYS A 227 30.48 8.78 19.67
N THR A 228 31.01 9.90 19.15
CA THR A 228 32.09 10.61 19.83
C THR A 228 31.55 11.38 21.04
N THR A 229 32.44 11.75 21.97
CA THR A 229 32.06 12.45 23.19
C THR A 229 31.36 13.79 22.86
N GLY A 230 30.09 13.92 23.24
CA GLY A 230 29.29 15.12 23.02
C GLY A 230 28.31 15.04 21.84
N GLU A 231 28.34 13.98 21.03
CA GLU A 231 27.34 13.74 19.99
C GLU A 231 26.05 13.13 20.56
N SER A 232 24.91 13.55 20.00
CA SER A 232 23.60 13.00 20.37
C SER A 232 23.40 11.62 19.74
N VAL A 233 22.95 10.65 20.55
CA VAL A 233 22.55 9.31 20.09
C VAL A 233 21.13 9.33 19.45
N GLU A 234 20.39 10.42 19.65
CA GLU A 234 19.00 10.57 19.18
C GLU A 234 18.80 10.26 17.68
N PRO A 235 19.65 10.73 16.74
CA PRO A 235 19.47 10.43 15.32
C PRO A 235 19.54 8.94 15.01
N ILE A 236 20.43 8.22 15.70
CA ILE A 236 20.60 6.77 15.54
C ILE A 236 19.32 6.06 15.99
N VAL A 237 18.80 6.42 17.17
CA VAL A 237 17.56 5.85 17.70
C VAL A 237 16.39 6.13 16.76
N LEU A 238 16.25 7.36 16.26
CA LEU A 238 15.19 7.74 15.31
C LEU A 238 15.30 6.94 14.00
N MET A 239 16.49 6.77 13.45
CA MET A 239 16.69 5.94 12.26
C MET A 239 16.36 4.47 12.50
N VAL A 240 16.70 3.91 13.67
CA VAL A 240 16.32 2.53 14.04
C VAL A 240 14.79 2.38 14.10
N LEU A 241 14.08 3.36 14.65
CA LEU A 241 12.62 3.38 14.67
C LEU A 241 12.02 3.47 13.26
N ILE A 242 12.65 4.23 12.37
CA ILE A 242 12.23 4.36 10.97
C ILE A 242 12.40 3.04 10.22
N ILE A 243 13.57 2.42 10.25
CA ILE A 243 13.79 1.14 9.54
C ILE A 243 12.88 0.04 10.07
N ARG A 244 12.58 0.04 11.37
CA ARG A 244 11.60 -0.87 11.97
C ARG A 244 10.19 -0.61 11.43
N SER A 245 9.80 0.65 11.29
CA SER A 245 8.50 0.99 10.71
C SER A 245 8.40 0.55 9.24
N LEU A 246 9.50 0.63 8.48
CA LEU A 246 9.56 0.17 7.08
C LEU A 246 9.44 -1.35 6.94
N GLU A 247 10.06 -2.13 7.82
CA GLU A 247 9.89 -3.58 7.89
C GLU A 247 8.44 -3.94 8.24
N ARG A 248 7.82 -3.25 9.21
CA ARG A 248 6.40 -3.45 9.52
C ARG A 248 5.47 -3.11 8.36
N ILE A 249 5.79 -2.11 7.55
CA ILE A 249 5.02 -1.80 6.34
C ILE A 249 5.10 -2.97 5.34
N ALA A 250 6.29 -3.55 5.15
CA ALA A 250 6.49 -4.71 4.30
C ALA A 250 5.72 -5.93 4.81
N ASP A 251 5.80 -6.24 6.11
CA ASP A 251 5.01 -7.31 6.77
C ASP A 251 3.51 -7.20 6.45
N HIS A 252 2.94 -6.00 6.65
CA HIS A 252 1.51 -5.78 6.42
C HIS A 252 1.14 -5.84 4.94
N ALA A 253 2.00 -5.37 4.03
CA ALA A 253 1.80 -5.54 2.59
C ALA A 253 1.81 -7.04 2.20
N THR A 254 2.70 -7.83 2.81
CA THR A 254 2.75 -9.30 2.67
C THR A 254 1.47 -9.97 3.17
N ASN A 255 0.93 -9.52 4.31
CA ASN A 255 -0.36 -10.02 4.80
C ASN A 255 -1.50 -9.73 3.82
N VAL A 256 -1.58 -8.52 3.26
CA VAL A 256 -2.59 -8.19 2.25
C VAL A 256 -2.45 -9.10 1.02
N GLY A 257 -1.24 -9.26 0.48
CA GLY A 257 -0.95 -10.14 -0.66
C GLY A 257 -1.38 -11.59 -0.44
N LYS A 258 -1.03 -12.17 0.72
CA LYS A 258 -1.44 -13.53 1.10
C LYS A 258 -2.96 -13.67 1.18
N ARG A 259 -3.65 -12.64 1.68
CA ARG A 259 -5.12 -12.64 1.76
C ARG A 259 -5.75 -12.56 0.37
N VAL A 260 -5.16 -11.84 -0.58
CA VAL A 260 -5.62 -11.83 -1.98
C VAL A 260 -5.54 -13.24 -2.56
N SER A 261 -4.39 -13.90 -2.43
CA SER A 261 -4.23 -15.28 -2.90
C SER A 261 -5.25 -16.22 -2.24
N TYR A 262 -5.44 -16.13 -0.91
CA TYR A 262 -6.45 -16.92 -0.20
C TYR A 262 -7.89 -16.69 -0.69
N VAL A 263 -8.25 -15.46 -1.06
CA VAL A 263 -9.59 -15.17 -1.63
C VAL A 263 -9.81 -15.97 -2.91
N VAL A 264 -8.79 -16.07 -3.75
CA VAL A 264 -8.86 -16.71 -5.07
C VAL A 264 -8.73 -18.24 -4.97
N THR A 265 -7.73 -18.72 -4.23
CA THR A 265 -7.37 -20.16 -4.17
C THR A 265 -8.16 -20.91 -3.09
N GLY A 266 -8.52 -20.23 -2.00
CA GLY A 266 -9.10 -20.85 -0.81
C GLY A 266 -8.09 -21.54 0.11
N GLU A 267 -6.80 -21.49 -0.22
CA GLU A 267 -5.73 -22.10 0.56
C GLU A 267 -4.90 -21.02 1.26
N ARG A 268 -4.49 -21.29 2.50
CA ARG A 268 -3.59 -20.39 3.24
C ARG A 268 -2.16 -20.81 2.94
N THR A 269 -1.44 -19.97 2.20
CA THR A 269 0.01 -20.07 1.94
C THR A 269 0.79 -19.00 2.67
#